data_AF-A0AAU0PXS0-F1
#
_entry.id   AF-A0AAU0PXS0-F1
#
_cell.length_a   1.000
_cell.length_b   1.000
_cell.length_c   1.000
_cell.angle_alpha   90.00
_cell.angle_beta   90.00
_cell.angle_gamma   90.00
#
_symmetry.space_group_name_H-M   'P 1'
#
loop_
_entity.id
_entity.type
_entity.pdbx_description
1 polymer ?
#
loop_
_entity_poly.entity_id
_entity_poly.type
_entity_poly.pdbx_seq_one_letter_code
_entity_poly.pdbx_strand_id
1 'polypeptide(L)'
;MARPAHLSTTTRTPGGLGCSEESVSPHSAHSRGSIDFKDFSLIPLSAEPTTTPADPRPSRPLLHVSDLHITPGEWVVVSGPSGAGKSLFLNSIIEAGARPSASSASSVQHQHSQHAGLQTTGYCSVSGTLGFCAQNSSTSLDPLTSVGTQISYALPGESRREAIDHADALLDRVGLDGSRYPLELSGGQRQRACLILALIHQPDVLIADEVTSALDPVTSLAISDMLCEFYETSHPTIVMATHDVSGFVPLATRHLHIDDGVVVDHTDSAGRGATCQ
;
A
#
# COMPACT_ATOMS: atom_id res chain seq x y z
N MET A 1 -32.50 -78.29 13.82
CA MET A 1 -32.83 -77.10 14.62
C MET A 1 -32.37 -75.86 13.87
N ALA A 2 -33.26 -74.88 13.79
CA ALA A 2 -33.13 -73.67 12.98
C ALA A 2 -32.24 -72.60 13.61
N ARG A 3 -31.39 -71.94 12.82
CA ARG A 3 -31.33 -70.48 12.55
C ARG A 3 -30.02 -70.09 11.82
N PRO A 4 -30.00 -68.96 11.07
CA PRO A 4 -29.30 -68.86 9.79
C PRO A 4 -28.19 -67.78 9.72
N ALA A 5 -27.47 -67.83 8.59
CA ALA A 5 -26.90 -66.75 7.77
C ALA A 5 -26.19 -65.55 8.43
N HIS A 6 -24.96 -65.27 7.99
CA HIS A 6 -24.63 -64.08 7.19
C HIS A 6 -23.18 -64.17 6.67
N LEU A 7 -23.01 -64.16 5.36
CA LEU A 7 -21.76 -63.78 4.70
C LEU A 7 -21.61 -62.26 4.81
N SER A 8 -20.48 -61.80 5.32
CA SER A 8 -20.10 -60.39 5.36
C SER A 8 -19.09 -60.10 4.25
N THR A 9 -19.53 -59.38 3.23
CA THR A 9 -18.69 -58.72 2.24
C THR A 9 -18.28 -57.33 2.72
N THR A 10 -17.06 -56.93 2.32
CA THR A 10 -16.56 -55.54 2.16
C THR A 10 -16.44 -54.66 3.40
N THR A 11 -15.22 -54.20 3.70
CA THR A 11 -14.77 -52.82 3.41
C THR A 11 -13.33 -52.63 3.90
N ARG A 12 -12.49 -52.07 3.02
CA ARG A 12 -11.11 -51.69 3.28
C ARG A 12 -11.16 -50.29 3.90
N THR A 13 -10.90 -50.18 5.19
CA THR A 13 -10.82 -48.90 5.90
C THR A 13 -9.41 -48.31 5.71
N PRO A 14 -9.26 -47.03 5.29
CA PRO A 14 -7.99 -46.33 5.38
C PRO A 14 -7.90 -45.70 6.77
N GLY A 15 -6.88 -46.07 7.54
CA GLY A 15 -6.71 -45.53 8.89
C GLY A 15 -5.23 -45.45 9.27
N GLY A 16 -4.76 -44.22 9.50
CA GLY A 16 -3.59 -43.94 10.32
C GLY A 16 -2.29 -43.64 9.57
N LEU A 17 -2.23 -42.50 8.88
CA LEU A 17 -0.97 -41.76 8.79
C LEU A 17 -1.07 -40.63 9.80
N GLY A 18 -0.29 -40.75 10.87
CA GLY A 18 -0.11 -39.67 11.83
C GLY A 18 0.55 -38.50 11.13
N CYS A 19 -0.16 -37.38 11.02
CA CYS A 19 0.48 -36.09 10.82
C CYS A 19 1.18 -35.74 12.13
N SER A 20 2.49 -35.90 12.13
CA SER A 20 3.38 -35.05 12.91
C SER A 20 3.00 -33.60 12.66
N GLU A 21 2.70 -32.87 13.74
CA GLU A 21 2.59 -31.43 13.78
C GLU A 21 3.94 -30.83 13.35
N GLU A 22 4.12 -30.60 12.05
CA GLU A 22 5.11 -29.64 11.58
C GLU A 22 4.52 -28.26 11.81
N SER A 23 4.93 -27.69 12.94
CA SER A 23 4.87 -26.27 13.25
C SER A 23 5.35 -25.46 12.04
N VAL A 24 4.41 -24.79 11.37
CA VAL A 24 4.71 -23.70 10.45
C VAL A 24 5.47 -22.66 11.26
N SER A 25 6.77 -22.56 11.01
CA SER A 25 7.64 -21.60 11.66
C SER A 25 7.23 -20.18 11.22
N PRO A 26 7.23 -19.19 12.12
CA PRO A 26 6.89 -17.83 11.74
C PRO A 26 7.91 -17.34 10.70
N HIS A 27 7.39 -16.69 9.65
CA HIS A 27 8.19 -15.99 8.64
C HIS A 27 9.36 -15.26 9.30
N SER A 28 10.55 -15.48 8.75
CA SER A 28 11.79 -14.84 9.18
C SER A 28 11.56 -13.35 9.44
N ALA A 29 11.97 -12.87 10.61
CA ALA A 29 11.89 -11.47 10.99
C ALA A 29 12.63 -10.57 9.97
N HIS A 30 11.92 -10.15 8.93
CA HIS A 30 12.31 -8.98 8.16
C HIS A 30 12.26 -7.80 9.14
N SER A 31 13.35 -7.03 9.23
CA SER A 31 13.30 -5.79 10.00
C SER A 31 12.26 -4.88 9.33
N ARG A 32 11.12 -4.66 9.99
CA ARG A 32 10.12 -3.70 9.52
C ARG A 32 10.81 -2.36 9.33
N GLY A 33 10.80 -1.83 8.11
CA GLY A 33 11.58 -0.63 7.76
C GLY A 33 11.03 0.63 8.41
N SER A 34 11.95 1.47 8.86
CA SER A 34 11.68 2.88 9.11
C SER A 34 11.69 3.65 7.79
N ILE A 35 11.07 4.83 7.76
CA ILE A 35 11.22 5.79 6.66
C ILE A 35 11.91 7.02 7.25
N ASP A 36 13.10 7.31 6.76
CA ASP A 36 13.99 8.33 7.33
C ASP A 36 14.33 9.40 6.30
N PHE A 37 13.90 10.63 6.54
CA PHE A 37 14.34 11.80 5.79
C PHE A 37 15.30 12.62 6.65
N LYS A 38 16.46 12.96 6.07
CA LYS A 38 17.44 13.90 6.63
C LYS A 38 17.65 15.02 5.61
N ASP A 39 17.09 16.18 5.90
CA ASP A 39 17.21 17.41 5.11
C ASP A 39 17.13 17.17 3.58
N PHE A 40 15.97 16.67 3.15
CA PHE A 40 15.70 16.25 1.78
C PHE A 40 14.99 17.34 0.96
N SER A 41 15.51 17.65 -0.22
CA SER A 41 14.89 18.59 -1.16
C SER A 41 14.81 18.04 -2.58
N LEU A 42 13.60 18.06 -3.15
CA LEU A 42 13.34 17.85 -4.58
C LEU A 42 13.32 19.19 -5.29
N ILE A 43 14.13 19.35 -6.33
CA ILE A 43 14.25 20.59 -7.11
C ILE A 43 13.74 20.30 -8.53
N PRO A 44 13.03 21.25 -9.18
CA PRO A 44 12.63 21.06 -10.57
C PRO A 44 13.87 20.91 -11.45
N LEU A 45 13.83 19.99 -12.44
CA LEU A 45 14.81 20.00 -13.52
C LEU A 45 14.73 21.37 -14.21
N SER A 46 15.84 22.11 -14.23
CA SER A 46 15.97 23.25 -15.13
C SER A 46 15.74 22.74 -16.55
N ALA A 47 14.67 23.18 -17.19
CA ALA A 47 14.43 22.90 -18.59
C ALA A 47 15.69 23.29 -19.39
N GLU A 48 16.05 22.46 -20.37
CA GLU A 48 17.05 22.81 -21.39
C GLU A 48 16.80 24.24 -21.91
N PRO A 49 17.86 24.96 -22.35
CA PRO A 49 17.77 26.38 -22.64
C PRO A 49 16.83 26.64 -23.81
N THR A 50 15.54 26.78 -23.53
CA THR A 50 14.59 27.43 -24.41
C THR A 50 15.02 28.88 -24.51
N THR A 51 15.00 29.43 -25.72
CA THR A 51 15.52 30.75 -26.15
C THR A 51 14.80 31.96 -25.54
N THR A 52 14.18 31.80 -24.36
CA THR A 52 13.51 32.85 -23.60
C THR A 52 14.37 33.18 -22.38
N PRO A 53 14.59 34.47 -22.03
CA PRO A 53 15.48 34.83 -20.93
C PRO A 53 15.01 34.15 -19.64
N ALA A 54 15.87 33.28 -19.11
CA ALA A 54 15.64 32.55 -17.88
C ALA A 54 15.45 33.52 -16.71
N ASP A 55 14.38 33.30 -15.95
CA ASP A 55 14.12 33.98 -14.67
C ASP A 55 15.27 33.67 -13.69
N PRO A 56 15.99 34.68 -13.15
CA PRO A 56 17.20 34.48 -12.35
C PRO A 56 16.91 34.02 -10.91
N ARG A 57 15.67 33.67 -10.56
CA ARG A 57 15.34 33.15 -9.23
C ARG A 57 15.99 31.78 -9.02
N PRO A 58 16.66 31.52 -7.88
CA PRO A 58 17.10 30.17 -7.54
C PRO A 58 15.87 29.25 -7.58
N SER A 59 16.01 28.09 -8.22
CA SER A 59 14.94 27.12 -8.39
C SER A 59 14.42 26.69 -7.01
N ARG A 60 13.26 27.24 -6.62
CA ARG A 60 12.60 26.88 -5.37
C ARG A 60 12.35 25.36 -5.38
N PRO A 61 12.68 24.62 -4.30
CA PRO A 61 12.41 23.19 -4.23
C PRO A 61 10.91 22.94 -4.39
N LEU A 62 10.55 21.93 -5.19
CA LEU A 62 9.19 21.42 -5.36
C LEU A 62 8.70 20.72 -4.10
N LEU A 63 9.61 20.10 -3.36
CA LEU A 63 9.36 19.49 -2.06
C LEU A 63 10.58 19.67 -1.18
N HIS A 64 10.37 20.03 0.08
CA HIS A 64 11.38 20.14 1.12
C HIS A 64 10.87 19.41 2.36
N VAL A 65 11.60 18.38 2.77
CA VAL A 65 11.40 17.63 4.00
C VAL A 65 12.61 17.91 4.86
N SER A 66 12.43 18.47 6.06
CA SER A 66 13.54 18.64 7.01
C SER A 66 13.95 17.27 7.59
N ASP A 67 14.08 17.15 8.91
CA ASP A 67 14.29 15.87 9.58
C ASP A 67 12.93 15.22 9.88
N LEU A 68 12.59 14.15 9.18
CA LEU A 68 11.37 13.38 9.39
C LEU A 68 11.71 11.89 9.52
N HIS A 69 11.50 11.35 10.72
CA HIS A 69 11.64 9.93 11.00
C HIS A 69 10.25 9.33 11.22
N ILE A 70 9.83 8.39 10.38
CA ILE A 70 8.61 7.61 10.54
C ILE A 70 9.00 6.23 11.08
N THR A 71 8.54 5.91 12.29
CA THR A 71 8.87 4.63 12.93
C THR A 71 8.03 3.48 12.38
N PRO A 72 8.54 2.24 12.36
CA PRO A 72 7.76 1.07 11.98
C PRO A 72 6.45 0.96 12.76
N GLY A 73 5.34 0.72 12.06
CA GLY A 73 4.02 0.61 12.66
C GLY A 73 3.30 1.95 12.90
N GLU A 74 3.82 3.07 12.41
CA GLU A 74 3.07 4.34 12.42
C GLU A 74 2.01 4.38 11.33
N TRP A 75 0.84 4.93 11.66
CA TRP A 75 -0.14 5.39 10.68
C TRP A 75 -0.01 6.91 10.53
N VAL A 76 0.61 7.32 9.43
CA VAL A 76 0.86 8.72 9.08
C VAL A 76 -0.16 9.20 8.06
N VAL A 77 -0.89 10.25 8.40
CA VAL A 77 -1.76 10.97 7.46
C VAL A 77 -1.04 12.22 6.96
N VAL A 78 -1.07 12.45 5.66
CA VAL A 78 -0.47 13.60 4.97
C VAL A 78 -1.60 14.42 4.36
N SER A 79 -1.77 15.65 4.83
CA SER A 79 -2.75 16.60 4.28
C SER A 79 -2.06 17.78 3.61
N GLY A 80 -2.81 18.57 2.84
CA GLY A 80 -2.29 19.73 2.14
C GLY A 80 -3.18 20.12 0.96
N PRO A 81 -3.13 21.40 0.51
CA PRO A 81 -3.86 21.84 -0.68
C PRO A 81 -3.57 20.98 -1.92
N SER A 82 -4.46 21.04 -2.91
CA SER A 82 -4.18 20.44 -4.22
C SER A 82 -2.93 21.07 -4.82
N GLY A 83 -2.02 20.24 -5.33
CA GLY A 83 -0.72 20.70 -5.86
C GLY A 83 0.35 21.02 -4.82
N ALA A 84 0.10 20.83 -3.52
CA ALA A 84 1.09 21.10 -2.47
C ALA A 84 2.30 20.15 -2.47
N GLY A 85 2.24 19.02 -3.19
CA GLY A 85 3.33 18.05 -3.28
C GLY A 85 3.10 16.72 -2.54
N LYS A 86 1.87 16.40 -2.14
CA LYS A 86 1.52 15.12 -1.47
C LYS A 86 1.96 13.88 -2.24
N SER A 87 1.53 13.75 -3.50
CA SER A 87 1.96 12.64 -4.37
C SER A 87 3.47 12.64 -4.63
N LEU A 88 4.10 13.83 -4.71
CA LEU A 88 5.56 13.94 -4.81
C LEU A 88 6.25 13.39 -3.56
N PHE A 89 5.74 13.70 -2.37
CA PHE A 89 6.24 13.17 -1.11
C PHE A 89 6.11 11.66 -1.05
N LEU A 90 4.92 11.11 -1.37
CA LEU A 90 4.72 9.66 -1.41
C LEU A 90 5.64 8.97 -2.42
N ASN A 91 5.77 9.51 -3.64
CA ASN A 91 6.68 8.98 -4.65
C ASN A 91 8.14 9.03 -4.20
N SER A 92 8.55 10.05 -3.44
CA SER A 92 9.91 10.12 -2.90
C SER A 92 10.21 8.97 -1.93
N ILE A 93 9.21 8.51 -1.16
CA ILE A 93 9.33 7.33 -0.28
C ILE A 93 9.49 6.06 -1.12
N ILE A 94 8.66 5.91 -2.16
CA ILE A 94 8.70 4.75 -3.06
C ILE A 94 10.06 4.66 -3.78
N GLU A 95 10.54 5.77 -4.34
CA GLU A 95 11.83 5.82 -5.02
C GLU A 95 13.01 5.54 -4.09
N ALA A 96 12.93 6.00 -2.84
CA ALA A 96 13.95 5.75 -1.83
C ALA A 96 14.01 4.27 -1.43
N GLY A 97 12.85 3.62 -1.23
CA GLY A 97 12.77 2.19 -0.95
C GLY A 97 13.21 1.29 -2.11
N ALA A 98 13.09 1.78 -3.35
CA ALA A 98 13.51 1.06 -4.55
C ALA A 98 15.02 1.16 -4.84
N ARG A 99 15.79 2.00 -4.12
CA ARG A 99 17.23 2.24 -4.38
C ARG A 99 18.11 1.68 -3.25
N PRO A 100 19.02 0.72 -3.53
CA PRO A 100 20.08 0.35 -2.60
C PRO A 100 21.00 1.56 -2.36
N SER A 101 21.24 1.88 -1.10
CA SER A 101 21.98 3.06 -0.62
C SER A 101 23.33 3.32 -1.31
N ALA A 102 23.60 4.58 -1.58
CA ALA A 102 24.95 5.16 -1.48
C ALA A 102 24.84 6.53 -0.80
N SER A 103 25.96 7.18 -0.51
CA SER A 103 26.15 8.23 0.48
C SER A 103 26.32 9.64 -0.08
N SER A 104 25.66 10.63 0.56
CA SER A 104 25.99 12.08 0.70
C SER A 104 24.86 13.00 0.25
N ALA A 105 24.68 14.11 0.99
CA ALA A 105 23.62 15.11 0.81
C ALA A 105 23.43 15.51 -0.66
N SER A 106 22.19 15.45 -1.14
CA SER A 106 21.89 15.64 -2.56
C SER A 106 20.47 16.15 -2.78
N SER A 107 20.35 17.13 -3.68
CA SER A 107 19.09 17.53 -4.32
C SER A 107 18.69 16.53 -5.38
N VAL A 108 17.44 16.06 -5.37
CA VAL A 108 16.92 15.15 -6.41
C VAL A 108 16.25 15.97 -7.52
N GLN A 109 16.65 15.71 -8.76
CA GLN A 109 16.07 16.29 -9.97
C GLN A 109 14.98 15.36 -10.51
N HIS A 110 13.73 15.81 -10.53
CA HIS A 110 12.60 14.98 -10.94
C HIS A 110 12.11 15.33 -12.35
N GLN A 111 12.03 14.33 -13.24
CA GLN A 111 11.44 14.45 -14.58
C GLN A 111 10.02 13.89 -14.58
N HIS A 112 9.07 14.64 -15.13
CA HIS A 112 7.69 14.17 -15.27
C HIS A 112 7.64 13.13 -16.41
N SER A 113 7.79 11.85 -16.05
CA SER A 113 7.50 10.63 -16.83
C SER A 113 8.70 9.85 -17.39
N GLN A 114 8.59 8.52 -17.17
CA GLN A 114 9.34 7.38 -17.69
C GLN A 114 10.72 7.08 -17.07
N HIS A 115 10.68 6.13 -16.12
CA HIS A 115 11.66 5.08 -15.86
C HIS A 115 12.94 5.12 -16.71
N ALA A 116 13.94 5.88 -16.26
CA ALA A 116 15.33 5.63 -16.61
C ALA A 116 16.27 6.29 -15.59
N GLY A 117 16.93 5.45 -14.79
CA GLY A 117 18.22 5.70 -14.15
C GLY A 117 18.47 7.06 -13.51
N LEU A 118 18.03 7.25 -12.27
CA LEU A 118 18.49 8.34 -11.42
C LEU A 118 19.56 7.84 -10.45
N GLN A 119 20.79 8.28 -10.67
CA GLN A 119 21.91 8.17 -9.73
C GLN A 119 21.74 9.27 -8.68
N THR A 120 21.23 8.97 -7.49
CA THR A 120 21.17 9.95 -6.39
C THR A 120 21.04 9.27 -5.02
N THR A 121 21.71 9.83 -4.02
CA THR A 121 21.95 9.28 -2.68
C THR A 121 21.32 10.14 -1.58
N GLY A 122 19.99 10.10 -1.46
CA GLY A 122 19.28 10.57 -0.28
C GLY A 122 19.12 9.43 0.73
N TYR A 123 19.38 9.67 2.02
CA TYR A 123 19.42 8.65 3.09
C TYR A 123 18.04 8.18 3.58
N CYS A 124 17.12 7.83 2.68
CA CYS A 124 15.86 7.17 3.06
C CYS A 124 15.97 5.68 2.71
N SER A 125 15.97 4.83 3.74
CA SER A 125 16.04 3.37 3.58
C SER A 125 14.71 2.75 4.01
N VAL A 126 13.77 2.59 3.08
CA VAL A 126 12.60 1.75 3.35
C VAL A 126 13.06 0.29 3.30
N SER A 127 13.13 -0.36 4.46
CA SER A 127 13.41 -1.80 4.56
C SER A 127 12.09 -2.59 4.57
N GLY A 128 12.00 -3.68 3.80
CA GLY A 128 10.80 -4.54 3.78
C GLY A 128 9.92 -4.39 2.54
N THR A 129 8.78 -5.06 2.56
CA THR A 129 7.88 -5.14 1.42
C THR A 129 7.02 -3.88 1.32
N LEU A 130 7.04 -3.19 0.18
CA LEU A 130 6.25 -1.99 -0.07
C LEU A 130 4.99 -2.31 -0.85
N GLY A 131 3.84 -1.92 -0.31
CA GLY A 131 2.55 -1.86 -1.01
C GLY A 131 2.26 -0.43 -1.43
N PHE A 132 1.71 -0.25 -2.63
CA PHE A 132 1.31 1.06 -3.13
C PHE A 132 -0.10 1.02 -3.70
N CYS A 133 -0.96 1.92 -3.23
CA CYS A 133 -2.30 2.13 -3.73
C CYS A 133 -2.43 3.57 -4.27
N ALA A 134 -2.49 3.69 -5.60
CA ALA A 134 -2.55 4.98 -6.28
C ALA A 134 -3.97 5.56 -6.34
N GLN A 135 -4.06 6.88 -6.53
CA GLN A 135 -5.30 7.62 -6.71
C GLN A 135 -6.17 7.08 -7.86
N ASN A 136 -5.55 6.66 -8.97
CA ASN A 136 -6.25 6.17 -10.16
C ASN A 136 -6.29 4.63 -10.20
N SER A 137 -7.34 4.04 -9.62
CA SER A 137 -7.56 2.58 -9.69
C SER A 137 -7.80 2.05 -11.10
N SER A 138 -8.21 2.91 -12.06
CA SER A 138 -8.49 2.52 -13.44
C SER A 138 -7.27 2.01 -14.21
N THR A 139 -6.05 2.44 -13.85
CA THR A 139 -4.80 2.01 -14.51
C THR A 139 -4.08 0.89 -13.77
N SER A 140 -4.58 0.50 -12.60
CA SER A 140 -3.92 -0.50 -11.74
C SER A 140 -4.40 -1.93 -12.00
N LEU A 141 -5.55 -2.09 -12.66
CA LEU A 141 -6.11 -3.40 -13.03
C LEU A 141 -5.95 -3.64 -14.53
N ASP A 142 -5.66 -4.89 -14.91
CA ASP A 142 -5.68 -5.32 -16.30
C ASP A 142 -7.12 -5.35 -16.83
N PRO A 143 -7.50 -4.53 -17.82
CA PRO A 143 -8.88 -4.47 -18.30
C PRO A 143 -9.33 -5.75 -19.01
N LEU A 144 -8.40 -6.63 -19.41
CA LEU A 144 -8.70 -7.85 -20.19
C LEU A 144 -8.84 -9.10 -19.33
N THR A 145 -8.64 -8.98 -18.02
CA THR A 145 -8.67 -10.12 -17.08
C THR A 145 -9.68 -9.84 -15.97
N SER A 146 -10.45 -10.86 -15.55
CA SER A 146 -11.40 -10.68 -14.43
C SER A 146 -10.66 -10.34 -13.13
N VAL A 147 -11.30 -9.61 -12.23
CA VAL A 147 -10.64 -9.15 -11.00
C VAL A 147 -10.24 -10.32 -10.10
N GLY A 148 -11.08 -11.35 -9.96
CA GLY A 148 -10.74 -12.55 -9.18
C GLY A 148 -9.54 -13.30 -9.75
N THR A 149 -9.43 -13.36 -11.09
CA THR A 149 -8.27 -13.96 -11.75
C THR A 149 -7.00 -13.17 -11.45
N GLN A 150 -7.04 -11.84 -11.53
CA GLN A 150 -5.88 -10.99 -11.22
C GLN A 150 -5.42 -11.15 -9.78
N ILE A 151 -6.36 -11.17 -8.82
CA ILE A 151 -6.06 -11.39 -7.40
C ILE A 151 -5.48 -12.79 -7.17
N SER A 152 -6.04 -13.83 -7.80
CA SER A 152 -5.52 -15.19 -7.68
C SER A 152 -4.07 -15.32 -8.18
N TYR A 153 -3.68 -14.59 -9.22
CA TYR A 153 -2.30 -14.60 -9.71
C TYR A 153 -1.33 -13.85 -8.81
N ALA A 154 -1.82 -12.95 -7.96
CA ALA A 154 -1.01 -12.20 -7.01
C ALA A 154 -0.80 -12.96 -5.69
N LEU A 155 -1.48 -14.09 -5.46
CA LEU A 155 -1.32 -14.87 -4.23
C LEU A 155 -0.01 -15.67 -4.21
N PRO A 156 0.84 -15.52 -3.17
CA PRO A 156 2.12 -16.20 -3.11
C PRO A 156 1.99 -17.65 -2.65
N GLY A 157 2.61 -18.58 -3.38
CA GLY A 157 2.85 -19.95 -2.88
C GLY A 157 1.65 -20.89 -2.87
N GLU A 158 0.50 -20.48 -3.42
CA GLU A 158 -0.72 -21.28 -3.46
C GLU A 158 -0.86 -22.08 -4.76
N SER A 159 -1.53 -23.24 -4.71
CA SER A 159 -1.96 -23.91 -5.94
C SER A 159 -3.02 -23.09 -6.65
N ARG A 160 -3.19 -23.30 -7.97
CA ARG A 160 -4.20 -22.57 -8.75
C ARG A 160 -5.60 -22.62 -8.14
N ARG A 161 -6.00 -23.76 -7.58
CA ARG A 161 -7.32 -23.93 -6.98
C ARG A 161 -7.44 -23.14 -5.69
N GLU A 162 -6.44 -23.27 -4.80
CA GLU A 162 -6.40 -22.54 -3.52
C GLU A 162 -6.40 -21.04 -3.76
N ALA A 163 -5.62 -20.56 -4.74
CA ALA A 163 -5.54 -19.14 -5.09
C ALA A 163 -6.88 -18.58 -5.59
N ILE A 164 -7.68 -19.38 -6.32
CA ILE A 164 -9.01 -18.97 -6.76
C ILE A 164 -9.95 -18.89 -5.55
N ASP A 165 -9.98 -19.94 -4.73
CA ASP A 165 -10.85 -20.00 -3.55
C ASP A 165 -10.51 -18.87 -2.54
N HIS A 166 -9.23 -18.54 -2.37
CA HIS A 166 -8.77 -17.45 -1.52
C HIS A 166 -9.06 -16.07 -2.14
N ALA A 167 -8.85 -15.88 -3.44
CA ALA A 167 -9.22 -14.65 -4.13
C ALA A 167 -10.72 -14.34 -4.00
N ASP A 168 -11.57 -15.36 -4.17
CA ASP A 168 -13.02 -15.24 -3.99
C ASP A 168 -13.36 -14.86 -2.54
N ALA A 169 -12.71 -15.48 -1.54
CA ALA A 169 -12.91 -15.12 -0.13
C ALA A 169 -12.52 -13.66 0.19
N LEU A 170 -11.42 -13.16 -0.39
CA LEU A 170 -11.00 -11.76 -0.23
C LEU A 170 -12.00 -10.80 -0.86
N LEU A 171 -12.53 -11.15 -2.03
CA LEU A 171 -13.49 -10.35 -2.77
C LEU A 171 -14.88 -10.34 -2.13
N ASP A 172 -15.32 -11.48 -1.60
CA ASP A 172 -16.59 -11.60 -0.88
C ASP A 172 -16.63 -10.71 0.37
N ARG A 173 -15.52 -10.61 1.10
CA ARG A 173 -15.39 -9.73 2.28
C ARG A 173 -15.65 -8.26 1.94
N VAL A 174 -15.32 -7.85 0.73
CA VAL A 174 -15.55 -6.48 0.23
C VAL A 174 -16.78 -6.38 -0.66
N GLY A 175 -17.62 -7.41 -0.75
CA GLY A 175 -18.83 -7.42 -1.57
C GLY A 175 -18.54 -7.20 -3.05
N LEU A 176 -17.49 -7.84 -3.58
CA LEU A 176 -17.13 -7.81 -4.99
C LEU A 176 -17.27 -9.19 -5.61
N ASP A 177 -17.94 -9.25 -6.75
CA ASP A 177 -17.93 -10.44 -7.60
C ASP A 177 -16.64 -10.47 -8.44
N GLY A 178 -15.81 -11.51 -8.23
CA GLY A 178 -14.53 -11.72 -8.90
C GLY A 178 -14.61 -12.13 -10.36
N SER A 179 -15.80 -12.53 -10.83
CA SER A 179 -16.01 -12.86 -12.24
C SER A 179 -16.06 -11.61 -13.13
N ARG A 180 -16.30 -10.43 -12.54
CA ARG A 180 -16.40 -9.16 -13.27
C ARG A 180 -15.05 -8.63 -13.74
N TYR A 181 -15.08 -7.92 -14.85
CA TYR A 181 -13.94 -7.20 -15.41
C TYR A 181 -13.86 -5.76 -14.86
N PRO A 182 -12.67 -5.12 -14.81
CA PRO A 182 -12.52 -3.77 -14.25
C PRO A 182 -13.43 -2.70 -14.86
N LEU A 183 -13.80 -2.85 -16.14
CA LEU A 183 -14.70 -1.94 -16.85
C LEU A 183 -16.16 -2.06 -16.38
N GLU A 184 -16.54 -3.18 -15.77
CA GLU A 184 -17.89 -3.45 -15.26
C GLU A 184 -18.06 -2.97 -13.81
N LEU A 185 -16.97 -2.60 -13.14
CA LEU A 185 -16.96 -2.15 -11.77
C LEU A 185 -17.22 -0.64 -11.64
N SER A 186 -17.88 -0.24 -10.55
CA SER A 186 -17.92 1.16 -10.13
C SER A 186 -16.51 1.64 -9.71
N GLY A 187 -16.32 2.96 -9.61
CA GLY A 187 -15.04 3.53 -9.14
C GLY A 187 -14.60 2.98 -7.78
N GLY A 188 -15.51 2.96 -6.81
CA GLY A 188 -15.24 2.42 -5.48
C GLY A 188 -15.05 0.90 -5.45
N GLN A 189 -15.72 0.16 -6.34
CA GLN A 189 -15.47 -1.27 -6.49
C GLN A 189 -14.06 -1.55 -7.04
N ARG A 190 -13.59 -0.78 -8.04
CA ARG A 190 -12.21 -0.85 -8.53
C ARG A 190 -11.22 -0.51 -7.42
N GLN A 191 -11.51 0.53 -6.63
CA GLN A 191 -10.62 0.94 -5.55
C GLN A 191 -10.42 -0.17 -4.51
N ARG A 192 -11.50 -0.84 -4.08
CA ARG A 192 -11.42 -1.98 -3.15
C ARG A 192 -10.61 -3.14 -3.72
N ALA A 193 -10.77 -3.45 -5.01
CA ALA A 193 -9.96 -4.46 -5.69
C ALA A 193 -8.47 -4.08 -5.74
N CYS A 194 -8.15 -2.82 -6.07
CA CYS A 194 -6.76 -2.33 -6.05
C CYS A 194 -6.17 -2.35 -4.65
N LEU A 195 -6.96 -2.03 -3.62
CA LEU A 195 -6.52 -2.11 -2.24
C LEU A 195 -6.23 -3.57 -1.84
N ILE A 196 -7.07 -4.54 -2.21
CA ILE A 196 -6.75 -5.96 -2.00
C ILE A 196 -5.38 -6.31 -2.60
N LEU A 197 -5.13 -5.95 -3.87
CA LEU A 197 -3.85 -6.22 -4.52
C LEU A 197 -2.66 -5.57 -3.81
N ALA A 198 -2.84 -4.36 -3.26
CA ALA A 198 -1.80 -3.68 -2.48
C ALA A 198 -1.53 -4.37 -1.13
N LEU A 199 -2.54 -5.01 -0.53
CA LEU A 199 -2.48 -5.65 0.78
C LEU A 199 -2.13 -7.14 0.73
N ILE A 200 -2.31 -7.80 -0.40
CA ILE A 200 -2.27 -9.28 -0.54
C ILE A 200 -0.94 -9.90 -0.12
N HIS A 201 0.16 -9.16 -0.27
CA HIS A 201 1.51 -9.58 0.11
C HIS A 201 1.89 -9.17 1.54
N GLN A 202 0.93 -8.67 2.33
CA GLN A 202 1.14 -8.18 3.69
C GLN A 202 2.34 -7.23 3.79
N PRO A 203 2.30 -6.09 3.07
CA PRO A 203 3.44 -5.18 3.04
C PRO A 203 3.77 -4.63 4.44
N ASP A 204 5.06 -4.52 4.74
CA ASP A 204 5.56 -3.85 5.95
C ASP A 204 5.25 -2.35 5.91
N VAL A 205 5.22 -1.77 4.70
CA VAL A 205 4.93 -0.36 4.45
C VAL A 205 3.87 -0.23 3.36
N LEU A 206 2.75 0.42 3.69
CA LEU A 206 1.69 0.75 2.75
C LEU A 206 1.70 2.26 2.44
N ILE A 207 1.88 2.59 1.17
CA ILE A 207 1.75 3.96 0.66
C ILE A 207 0.39 4.10 -0.04
N ALA A 208 -0.44 5.05 0.40
CA ALA A 208 -1.79 5.26 -0.13
C ALA A 208 -1.99 6.71 -0.58
N ASP A 209 -2.23 6.95 -1.87
CA ASP A 209 -2.42 8.30 -2.42
C ASP A 209 -3.88 8.58 -2.77
N GLU A 210 -4.56 9.39 -1.95
CA GLU A 210 -5.94 9.85 -2.15
C GLU A 210 -6.92 8.71 -2.47
N VAL A 211 -6.78 7.58 -1.79
CA VAL A 211 -7.52 6.33 -2.09
C VAL A 211 -9.03 6.41 -1.83
N THR A 212 -9.49 7.36 -1.02
CA THR A 212 -10.92 7.63 -0.82
C THR A 212 -11.44 8.80 -1.65
N SER A 213 -10.58 9.39 -2.49
CA SER A 213 -10.99 10.55 -3.28
C SER A 213 -12.02 10.18 -4.34
N ALA A 214 -13.01 11.06 -4.52
CA ALA A 214 -14.11 10.87 -5.46
C ALA A 214 -14.99 9.62 -5.22
N LEU A 215 -14.93 9.02 -4.03
CA LEU A 215 -15.85 7.96 -3.60
C LEU A 215 -17.03 8.55 -2.81
N ASP A 216 -18.17 7.87 -2.85
CA ASP A 216 -19.29 8.20 -1.97
C ASP A 216 -18.94 7.85 -0.50
N PRO A 217 -19.59 8.49 0.48
CA PRO A 217 -19.27 8.28 1.89
C PRO A 217 -19.33 6.82 2.35
N VAL A 218 -20.25 6.01 1.81
CA VAL A 218 -20.39 4.60 2.19
C VAL A 218 -19.20 3.80 1.68
N THR A 219 -18.76 4.05 0.45
CA THR A 219 -17.59 3.34 -0.09
C THR A 219 -16.28 3.80 0.57
N SER A 220 -16.15 5.08 0.94
CA SER A 220 -14.99 5.57 1.71
C SER A 220 -14.87 4.90 3.08
N LEU A 221 -15.99 4.68 3.77
CA LEU A 221 -16.00 3.92 5.03
C LEU A 221 -15.49 2.48 4.82
N ALA A 222 -15.96 1.79 3.78
CA ALA A 222 -15.48 0.43 3.50
C ALA A 222 -13.96 0.37 3.23
N ILE A 223 -13.38 1.38 2.57
CA ILE A 223 -11.93 1.49 2.38
C ILE A 223 -11.21 1.75 3.71
N SER A 224 -11.78 2.63 4.54
CA SER A 224 -11.26 2.90 5.89
C SER A 224 -11.25 1.64 6.75
N ASP A 225 -12.34 0.86 6.74
CA ASP A 225 -12.48 -0.38 7.50
C ASP A 225 -11.43 -1.41 7.06
N MET A 226 -11.20 -1.56 5.75
CA MET A 226 -10.15 -2.44 5.22
C MET A 226 -8.75 -2.04 5.70
N LEU A 227 -8.45 -0.74 5.72
CA LEU A 227 -7.15 -0.23 6.20
C LEU A 227 -7.00 -0.42 7.70
N CYS A 228 -8.08 -0.19 8.45
CA CYS A 228 -8.16 -0.42 9.88
C CYS A 228 -7.90 -1.88 10.22
N GLU A 229 -8.60 -2.80 9.57
CA GLU A 229 -8.40 -4.24 9.79
C GLU A 229 -6.98 -4.67 9.43
N PHE A 230 -6.43 -4.18 8.32
CA PHE A 230 -5.04 -4.45 7.95
C PHE A 230 -4.06 -3.91 8.99
N TYR A 231 -4.32 -2.70 9.51
CA TYR A 231 -3.49 -2.10 10.54
C TYR A 231 -3.52 -2.89 11.85
N GLU A 232 -4.69 -3.29 12.32
CA GLU A 232 -4.84 -4.07 13.56
C GLU A 232 -4.28 -5.48 13.46
N THR A 233 -4.39 -6.12 12.30
CA THR A 233 -3.92 -7.51 12.11
C THR A 233 -2.43 -7.60 11.86
N SER A 234 -1.88 -6.69 11.06
CA SER A 234 -0.50 -6.78 10.57
C SER A 234 0.45 -5.76 11.21
N HIS A 235 -0.09 -4.69 11.80
CA HIS A 235 0.67 -3.55 12.33
C HIS A 235 1.73 -3.02 11.34
N PRO A 236 1.34 -2.71 10.09
CA PRO A 236 2.22 -2.13 9.07
C PRO A 236 2.47 -0.65 9.36
N THR A 237 3.49 -0.08 8.72
CA THR A 237 3.60 1.38 8.58
C THR A 237 2.67 1.83 7.46
N ILE A 238 1.75 2.76 7.71
CA ILE A 238 0.86 3.33 6.69
C ILE A 238 1.24 4.79 6.49
N VAL A 239 1.53 5.20 5.25
CA VAL A 239 1.66 6.62 4.89
C VAL A 239 0.61 6.95 3.85
N MET A 240 -0.38 7.74 4.25
CA MET A 240 -1.55 8.06 3.44
C MET A 240 -1.63 9.55 3.14
N ALA A 241 -1.71 9.93 1.87
CA ALA A 241 -2.20 11.25 1.49
C ALA A 241 -3.73 11.24 1.34
N THR A 242 -4.41 12.20 1.95
CA THR A 242 -5.87 12.34 1.83
C THR A 242 -6.33 13.79 1.98
N HIS A 243 -7.46 14.12 1.36
CA HIS A 243 -8.17 15.36 1.64
C HIS A 243 -9.27 15.19 2.70
N ASP A 244 -9.69 13.95 3.00
CA ASP A 244 -10.60 13.63 4.09
C ASP A 244 -9.81 13.47 5.40
N VAL A 245 -9.27 14.60 5.85
CA VAL A 245 -8.50 14.67 7.09
C VAL A 245 -9.36 14.28 8.29
N SER A 246 -10.65 14.65 8.26
CA SER A 246 -11.63 14.34 9.32
C SER A 246 -11.82 12.85 9.55
N GLY A 247 -11.86 12.04 8.49
CA GLY A 247 -12.05 10.59 8.59
C GLY A 247 -10.79 9.86 9.08
N PHE A 248 -9.61 10.27 8.62
CA PHE A 248 -8.37 9.50 8.82
C PHE A 248 -7.47 9.99 9.96
N VAL A 249 -7.47 11.28 10.32
CA VAL A 249 -6.66 11.78 11.44
C VAL A 249 -6.99 11.11 12.78
N PRO A 250 -8.26 10.77 13.09
CA PRO A 250 -8.58 10.02 14.31
C PRO A 250 -7.95 8.62 14.36
N LEU A 251 -7.68 8.00 13.21
CA LEU A 251 -7.06 6.67 13.09
C LEU A 251 -5.53 6.76 13.14
N ALA A 252 -4.99 7.88 12.68
CA ALA A 252 -3.56 8.11 12.52
C ALA A 252 -2.83 8.26 13.86
N THR A 253 -1.62 7.73 13.93
CA THR A 253 -0.66 8.01 15.00
C THR A 253 0.05 9.35 14.81
N ARG A 254 0.10 9.86 13.56
CA ARG A 254 0.76 11.11 13.21
C ARG A 254 0.08 11.82 12.05
N HIS A 255 0.06 13.15 12.10
CA HIS A 255 -0.48 13.99 11.04
C HIS A 255 0.60 14.95 10.52
N LEU A 256 0.95 14.80 9.25
CA LEU A 256 1.82 15.71 8.49
C LEU A 256 0.96 16.62 7.62
N HIS A 257 1.36 17.88 7.48
CA HIS A 257 0.78 18.84 6.55
C HIS A 257 1.84 19.32 5.57
N ILE A 258 1.49 19.41 4.30
CA ILE A 258 2.35 19.96 3.27
C ILE A 258 1.79 21.31 2.83
N ASP A 259 2.58 22.36 3.03
CA ASP A 259 2.28 23.72 2.61
C ASP A 259 3.40 24.25 1.72
N ASP A 260 3.04 24.68 0.51
CA ASP A 260 3.97 25.25 -0.49
C ASP A 260 5.28 24.46 -0.67
N GLY A 261 5.13 23.13 -0.75
CA GLY A 261 6.23 22.17 -0.91
C GLY A 261 6.97 21.82 0.38
N VAL A 262 6.62 22.38 1.54
CA VAL A 262 7.30 22.11 2.80
C VAL A 262 6.49 21.14 3.65
N VAL A 263 7.12 20.04 4.10
CA VAL A 263 6.48 19.09 5.01
C VAL A 263 6.62 19.57 6.44
N VAL A 264 5.49 19.77 7.11
CA VAL A 264 5.36 20.23 8.49
C VAL A 264 4.68 19.13 9.32
N ASP A 265 5.23 18.85 10.50
CA ASP A 265 4.67 17.86 11.41
C ASP A 265 3.69 18.51 12.41
N HIS A 266 2.44 18.04 12.44
CA HIS A 266 1.39 18.50 13.34
C HIS A 266 1.09 17.46 14.43
N THR A 267 2.14 16.97 15.09
CA THR A 267 2.09 15.98 16.17
C THR A 267 1.11 16.29 17.32
N ASP A 268 0.74 17.56 17.53
CA ASP A 268 -0.20 17.96 18.60
C ASP A 268 -1.68 17.61 18.33
N SER A 269 -2.02 17.12 17.13
CA SER A 269 -3.41 16.87 16.71
C SER A 269 -3.75 15.40 16.48
N ALA A 270 -2.77 14.49 16.60
CA ALA A 270 -2.97 13.08 16.29
C ALA A 270 -3.78 12.35 17.38
N GLY A 271 -4.72 11.50 16.95
CA GLY A 271 -5.51 10.65 17.83
C GLY A 271 -4.65 9.65 18.59
N ARG A 272 -5.20 9.08 19.67
CA ARG A 272 -4.59 7.89 20.29
C ARG A 272 -4.61 6.79 19.22
N GLY A 273 -3.44 6.32 18.81
CA GLY A 273 -3.25 5.39 17.69
C GLY A 273 -4.35 4.34 17.57
N ALA A 274 -4.90 4.22 16.36
CA ALA A 274 -5.94 3.30 15.91
C ALA A 274 -6.73 2.60 17.02
N THR A 275 -7.76 3.29 17.54
CA THR A 275 -8.93 2.56 18.03
C THR A 275 -9.90 2.53 16.85
N CYS A 276 -9.73 1.57 15.94
CA CYS A 276 -10.71 1.35 14.87
C CYS A 276 -12.01 0.90 15.55
N GLN A 277 -13.10 1.64 15.33
CA GLN A 277 -14.41 1.38 15.95
C GLN A 277 -15.23 0.37 15.15
#